data_AF-A0A7J2K9C9-F1
#
_entry.id   AF-A0A7J2K9C9-F1
#
_cell.length_a   1.000
_cell.length_b   1.000
_cell.length_c   1.000
_cell.angle_alpha   90.00
_cell.angle_beta   90.00
_cell.angle_gamma   90.00
#
_symmetry.space_group_name_H-M   'P 1'
#
loop_
_entity.id
_entity.type
_entity.pdbx_description
1 polymer ?
#
loop_
_entity_poly.entity_id
_entity_poly.type
_entity_poly.pdbx_seq_one_letter_code
_entity_poly.pdbx_strand_id
1 'polypeptide(L)'
;MGRGEPIIGLLASDMRFGNKVKEVASTLGVGVKHVLSLDELPLSIRVVIAEKREGVDDQRRIILYKDDYDSIEELVERASEIAVGELRYRLAAAAIDPGKSIGVAYILNHRVIRTKRYGIIEGLLDDLSRFMKSHSRAEKKYVLIGATSNPENAKVIARKIMRALYGEGVIIKLVDESNTSKGLIPRMRGMSKDEYSALILSLRNILKLR
;
A
#
# COMPACT_ATOMS: atom_id res chain seq x y z
N MET A 1 -22.67 -9.81 -14.98
CA MET A 1 -22.98 -8.59 -14.21
C MET A 1 -21.68 -8.03 -13.68
N GLY A 2 -21.16 -6.94 -14.25
CA GLY A 2 -19.90 -6.35 -13.80
C GLY A 2 -20.05 -5.83 -12.38
N ARG A 3 -19.12 -6.18 -11.48
CA ARG A 3 -19.02 -5.46 -10.19
C ARG A 3 -18.78 -3.99 -10.53
N GLY A 4 -19.65 -3.09 -10.08
CA GLY A 4 -19.40 -1.66 -10.17
C GLY A 4 -18.08 -1.28 -9.50
N GLU A 5 -17.56 -0.08 -9.80
CA GLU A 5 -16.35 0.40 -9.13
C GLU A 5 -16.49 0.29 -7.60
N PRO A 6 -15.44 -0.14 -6.89
CA PRO A 6 -15.44 -0.23 -5.44
C PRO A 6 -15.63 1.17 -4.84
N ILE A 7 -16.47 1.29 -3.81
CA ILE A 7 -16.80 2.56 -3.16
C ILE A 7 -16.62 2.45 -1.64
N ILE A 8 -15.95 3.44 -1.06
CA ILE A 8 -15.83 3.67 0.39
C ILE A 8 -16.85 4.74 0.80
N GLY A 9 -17.54 4.53 1.92
CA GLY A 9 -18.29 5.60 2.59
C GLY A 9 -17.33 6.49 3.38
N LEU A 10 -17.51 7.79 3.36
CA LEU A 10 -16.75 8.72 4.18
C LEU A 10 -17.70 9.59 4.98
N LEU A 11 -17.65 9.45 6.29
CA LEU A 11 -18.38 10.27 7.25
C LEU A 11 -17.40 11.28 7.86
N ALA A 12 -17.40 12.50 7.33
CA ALA A 12 -16.48 13.55 7.76
C ALA A 12 -17.09 14.95 7.59
N SER A 13 -16.87 15.79 8.58
CA SER A 13 -17.21 17.23 8.53
C SER A 13 -16.02 18.07 8.05
N ASP A 14 -14.79 17.65 8.36
CA ASP A 14 -13.58 18.32 7.90
C ASP A 14 -13.34 18.08 6.40
N MET A 15 -13.49 19.14 5.61
CA MET A 15 -13.26 19.11 4.16
C MET A 15 -11.80 18.84 3.77
N ARG A 16 -10.81 19.20 4.60
CA ARG A 16 -9.40 18.90 4.33
C ARG A 16 -9.13 17.41 4.45
N PHE A 17 -9.59 16.80 5.55
CA PHE A 17 -9.56 15.36 5.72
C PHE A 17 -10.34 14.66 4.60
N GLY A 18 -11.55 15.15 4.29
CA GLY A 18 -12.40 14.63 3.23
C GLY A 18 -11.72 14.60 1.86
N ASN A 19 -11.08 15.71 1.47
CA ASN A 19 -10.36 15.82 0.21
C ASN A 19 -9.11 14.94 0.18
N LYS A 20 -8.40 14.80 1.30
CA LYS A 20 -7.22 13.92 1.36
C LYS A 20 -7.61 12.45 1.19
N VAL A 21 -8.71 12.02 1.82
CA VAL A 21 -9.24 10.67 1.64
C VAL A 21 -9.61 10.41 0.18
N LYS A 22 -10.31 11.35 -0.47
CA LYS A 22 -10.66 11.25 -1.90
C LYS A 22 -9.43 11.17 -2.80
N GLU A 23 -8.41 12.00 -2.54
CA GLU A 23 -7.14 11.97 -3.29
C GLU A 23 -6.50 10.59 -3.21
N VAL A 24 -6.30 10.05 -2.00
CA VAL A 24 -5.65 8.75 -1.80
C VAL A 24 -6.51 7.61 -2.36
N ALA A 25 -7.83 7.62 -2.16
CA ALA A 25 -8.71 6.58 -2.69
C ALA A 25 -8.69 6.55 -4.23
N SER A 26 -8.62 7.72 -4.87
CA SER A 26 -8.55 7.82 -6.33
C SER A 26 -7.28 7.18 -6.91
N THR A 27 -6.12 7.31 -6.24
CA THR A 27 -4.88 6.65 -6.70
C THR A 27 -4.96 5.13 -6.56
N LEU A 28 -5.80 4.64 -5.65
CA LEU A 28 -6.11 3.22 -5.48
C LEU A 28 -7.22 2.72 -6.40
N GLY A 29 -7.83 3.59 -7.22
CA GLY A 29 -8.94 3.26 -8.10
C GLY A 29 -10.21 2.89 -7.34
N VAL A 30 -10.46 3.56 -6.21
CA VAL A 30 -11.63 3.38 -5.36
C VAL A 30 -12.40 4.70 -5.26
N GLY A 31 -13.71 4.65 -5.47
CA GLY A 31 -14.59 5.79 -5.32
C GLY A 31 -14.88 6.12 -3.85
N VAL A 32 -15.24 7.37 -3.57
CA VAL A 32 -15.61 7.80 -2.22
C VAL A 32 -16.97 8.48 -2.25
N LYS A 33 -17.92 7.96 -1.46
CA LYS A 33 -19.22 8.58 -1.17
C LYS A 33 -19.08 9.35 0.15
N HIS A 34 -18.80 10.64 0.06
CA HIS A 34 -18.67 11.52 1.22
C HIS A 34 -20.05 12.06 1.62
N VAL A 35 -20.41 11.87 2.89
CA VAL A 35 -21.68 12.24 3.50
C VAL A 35 -21.44 12.88 4.87
N LEU A 36 -22.47 13.56 5.40
CA LEU A 36 -22.44 14.09 6.76
C LEU A 36 -23.16 13.18 7.76
N SER A 37 -23.99 12.24 7.26
CA SER A 37 -24.68 11.25 8.07
C SER A 37 -24.73 9.86 7.40
N LEU A 38 -24.74 8.80 8.21
CA LEU A 38 -24.67 7.41 7.75
C LEU A 38 -25.90 6.93 6.97
N ASP A 39 -27.07 7.52 7.21
CA ASP A 39 -28.33 7.24 6.53
C ASP A 39 -28.30 7.67 5.05
N GLU A 40 -27.42 8.61 4.68
CA GLU A 40 -27.18 9.01 3.29
C GLU A 40 -26.39 7.97 2.49
N LEU A 41 -25.73 7.01 3.16
CA LEU A 41 -24.95 5.96 2.49
C LEU A 41 -25.85 4.82 2.00
N PRO A 42 -25.70 4.38 0.73
CA PRO A 42 -26.31 3.16 0.26
C PRO A 42 -25.93 1.94 1.11
N LEU A 43 -26.86 0.98 1.28
CA LEU A 43 -26.59 -0.28 1.99
C LEU A 43 -25.53 -1.16 1.28
N SER A 44 -25.29 -0.93 -0.01
CA SER A 44 -24.26 -1.62 -0.78
C SER A 44 -22.83 -1.25 -0.37
N ILE A 45 -22.63 -0.12 0.32
CA ILE A 45 -21.33 0.29 0.84
C ILE A 45 -21.07 -0.46 2.14
N ARG A 46 -20.02 -1.30 2.13
CA ARG A 46 -19.67 -2.18 3.26
C ARG A 46 -18.68 -1.59 4.25
N VAL A 47 -17.96 -0.55 3.86
CA VAL A 47 -16.90 0.06 4.67
C VAL A 47 -17.06 1.56 4.70
N VAL A 48 -16.90 2.13 5.88
CA VAL A 48 -17.00 3.57 6.12
C VAL A 48 -15.77 4.04 6.88
N ILE A 49 -15.13 5.09 6.39
CA ILE A 49 -14.16 5.87 7.15
C ILE A 49 -14.93 6.92 7.93
N ALA A 50 -14.76 6.96 9.25
CA ALA A 50 -15.35 7.96 10.12
C ALA A 50 -14.28 8.88 10.71
N GLU A 51 -14.50 10.20 10.59
CA GLU A 51 -13.63 11.22 11.19
C GLU A 51 -13.62 11.15 12.73
N LYS A 52 -14.78 10.83 13.34
CA LYS A 52 -14.98 10.76 14.79
C LYS A 52 -15.70 9.47 15.17
N ARG A 53 -15.50 9.01 16.40
CA ARG A 53 -16.16 7.81 16.96
C ARG A 53 -17.60 8.05 17.40
N GLU A 54 -17.91 9.27 17.81
CA GLU A 54 -19.19 9.63 18.41
C GLU A 54 -20.34 9.50 17.40
N GLY A 55 -21.43 8.86 17.81
CA GLY A 55 -22.67 8.79 17.01
C GLY A 55 -22.65 7.82 15.83
N VAL A 56 -21.63 6.96 15.73
CA VAL A 56 -21.52 5.94 14.68
C VAL A 56 -21.84 4.56 15.25
N ASP A 57 -23.08 4.11 15.06
CA ASP A 57 -23.49 2.73 15.32
C ASP A 57 -24.10 2.13 14.04
N ASP A 58 -23.38 1.19 13.44
CA ASP A 58 -23.83 0.48 12.25
C ASP A 58 -23.38 -0.98 12.33
N GLN A 59 -24.33 -1.87 12.61
CA GLN A 59 -24.06 -3.31 12.72
C GLN A 59 -23.87 -4.01 11.35
N ARG A 60 -24.11 -3.31 10.23
CA ARG A 60 -24.06 -3.87 8.88
C ARG A 60 -22.77 -3.50 8.14
N ARG A 61 -22.10 -2.42 8.54
CA ARG A 61 -20.91 -1.89 7.89
C ARG A 61 -19.69 -2.01 8.79
N ILE A 62 -18.52 -2.11 8.17
CA ILE A 62 -17.24 -2.01 8.88
C ILE A 62 -16.90 -0.53 8.99
N ILE A 63 -16.78 -0.04 10.22
CA ILE A 63 -16.40 1.34 10.49
C ILE A 63 -14.92 1.39 10.85
N LEU A 64 -14.16 2.22 10.14
CA LEU A 64 -12.77 2.52 10.41
C LEU A 64 -12.66 3.96 10.92
N TYR A 65 -12.12 4.15 12.11
CA TYR A 65 -11.98 5.46 12.71
C TYR A 65 -10.62 6.07 12.39
N LYS A 66 -10.62 7.35 12.06
CA LYS A 66 -9.39 8.11 11.75
C LYS A 66 -8.30 7.94 12.80
N ASP A 67 -8.68 7.97 14.08
CA ASP A 67 -7.73 7.93 15.21
C ASP A 67 -7.13 6.54 15.47
N ASP A 68 -7.59 5.50 14.76
CA ASP A 68 -7.09 4.12 14.90
C ASP A 68 -5.90 3.81 13.98
N TYR A 69 -5.47 4.80 13.19
CA TYR A 69 -4.44 4.64 12.17
C TYR A 69 -3.38 5.74 12.30
N ASP A 70 -2.13 5.38 12.02
CA ASP A 70 -1.01 6.32 12.11
C ASP A 70 -1.02 7.37 10.99
N SER A 71 -1.77 7.13 9.90
CA SER A 71 -1.86 8.01 8.74
C SER A 71 -3.17 7.86 7.97
N ILE A 72 -3.54 8.90 7.24
CA ILE A 72 -4.71 8.88 6.34
C ILE A 72 -4.49 7.86 5.23
N GLU A 73 -3.25 7.73 4.75
CA GLU A 73 -2.87 6.76 3.73
C GLU A 73 -3.18 5.33 4.19
N GLU A 74 -2.74 4.94 5.38
CA GLU A 74 -2.99 3.61 5.94
C GLU A 74 -4.49 3.32 6.14
N LEU A 75 -5.23 4.31 6.65
CA LEU A 75 -6.68 4.23 6.82
C LEU A 75 -7.40 4.01 5.48
N VAL A 76 -7.02 4.76 4.44
CA VAL A 76 -7.64 4.69 3.12
C VAL A 76 -7.24 3.43 2.37
N GLU A 77 -5.99 2.99 2.50
CA GLU A 77 -5.52 1.69 2.01
C GLU A 77 -6.38 0.58 2.61
N ARG A 78 -6.57 0.58 3.94
CA ARG A 78 -7.39 -0.41 4.63
C ARG A 78 -8.86 -0.36 4.23
N ALA A 79 -9.44 0.82 4.07
CA ALA A 79 -10.81 0.96 3.60
C ALA A 79 -10.98 0.44 2.16
N SER A 80 -10.01 0.74 1.29
CA SER A 80 -10.00 0.33 -0.12
C SER A 80 -9.98 -1.19 -0.25
N GLU A 81 -9.20 -1.88 0.58
CA GLU A 81 -9.16 -3.35 0.63
C GLU A 81 -10.56 -3.94 0.87
N ILE A 82 -11.26 -3.44 1.90
CA ILE A 82 -12.57 -3.94 2.28
C ILE A 82 -13.61 -3.64 1.18
N ALA A 83 -13.53 -2.46 0.55
CA ALA A 83 -14.45 -2.03 -0.50
C ALA A 83 -14.40 -2.95 -1.73
N VAL A 84 -13.19 -3.32 -2.18
CA VAL A 84 -12.97 -4.22 -3.35
C VAL A 84 -13.49 -5.64 -3.09
N GLY A 85 -13.77 -6.00 -1.83
CA GLY A 85 -14.18 -7.35 -1.44
C GLY A 85 -13.02 -8.33 -1.37
N GLU A 86 -11.81 -7.82 -1.46
CA GLU A 86 -10.61 -8.54 -1.08
C GLU A 86 -10.38 -8.37 0.42
N LEU A 87 -11.09 -9.19 1.21
CA LEU A 87 -10.73 -9.41 2.61
C LEU A 87 -9.31 -10.02 2.75
N ARG A 88 -8.70 -10.43 1.63
CA ARG A 88 -7.34 -10.96 1.48
C ARG A 88 -6.70 -10.40 0.21
N TYR A 89 -5.66 -9.59 0.35
CA TYR A 89 -4.76 -9.26 -0.76
C TYR A 89 -3.86 -10.49 -1.02
N ARG A 90 -3.69 -10.85 -2.28
CA ARG A 90 -2.77 -11.92 -2.69
C ARG A 90 -1.32 -11.55 -2.42
N LEU A 91 -1.01 -10.25 -2.41
CA LEU A 91 0.35 -9.74 -2.33
C LEU A 91 0.43 -8.40 -1.60
N ALA A 92 1.24 -8.34 -0.54
CA ALA A 92 1.81 -7.10 -0.03
C ALA A 92 3.33 -7.13 -0.25
N ALA A 93 3.89 -6.09 -0.87
CA ALA A 93 5.31 -6.05 -1.16
C ALA A 93 5.92 -4.67 -1.01
N ALA A 94 7.21 -4.64 -0.69
CA ALA A 94 8.05 -3.46 -0.77
C ALA A 94 9.23 -3.73 -1.71
N ALA A 95 9.39 -2.89 -2.72
CA ALA A 95 10.58 -2.86 -3.57
C ALA A 95 11.52 -1.75 -3.09
N ILE A 96 12.77 -2.10 -2.81
CA ILE A 96 13.78 -1.25 -2.17
C ILE A 96 14.98 -1.09 -3.09
N ASP A 97 15.33 0.16 -3.39
CA ASP A 97 16.58 0.57 -4.04
C ASP A 97 17.52 1.16 -2.97
N PRO A 98 18.65 0.49 -2.66
CA PRO A 98 19.57 0.88 -1.58
C PRO A 98 20.61 1.94 -1.98
N GLY A 99 20.40 2.71 -3.05
CA GLY A 99 21.30 3.79 -3.48
C GLY A 99 21.59 4.88 -2.40
N LYS A 100 22.17 6.01 -2.80
CA LYS A 100 22.61 7.09 -1.86
C LYS A 100 21.51 7.52 -0.86
N SER A 101 20.25 7.54 -1.32
CA SER A 101 19.06 7.63 -0.48
C SER A 101 18.23 6.38 -0.75
N ILE A 102 17.72 5.72 0.30
CA ILE A 102 17.00 4.45 0.13
C ILE A 102 15.61 4.75 -0.45
N GLY A 103 15.38 4.35 -1.69
CA GLY A 103 14.08 4.50 -2.36
C GLY A 103 13.21 3.28 -2.15
N VAL A 104 11.92 3.47 -1.85
CA VAL A 104 10.97 2.37 -1.64
C VAL A 104 9.67 2.61 -2.37
N ALA A 105 9.16 1.56 -2.98
CA ALA A 105 7.80 1.49 -3.50
C ALA A 105 7.03 0.39 -2.77
N TYR A 106 5.88 0.76 -2.20
CA TYR A 106 4.95 -0.16 -1.54
C TYR A 106 3.87 -0.58 -2.52
N ILE A 107 3.56 -1.87 -2.53
CA ILE A 107 2.76 -2.52 -3.56
C ILE A 107 1.71 -3.40 -2.92
N LEU A 108 0.45 -3.23 -3.35
CA LEU A 108 -0.66 -4.14 -3.05
C LEU A 108 -1.24 -4.65 -4.36
N ASN A 109 -1.38 -5.98 -4.51
CA ASN A 109 -2.08 -6.61 -5.64
C ASN A 109 -1.76 -5.97 -7.01
N HIS A 110 -0.47 -5.81 -7.31
CA HIS A 110 0.03 -5.26 -8.57
C HIS A 110 -0.18 -3.75 -8.76
N ARG A 111 -0.44 -2.99 -7.69
CA ARG A 111 -0.50 -1.53 -7.71
C ARG A 111 0.51 -0.95 -6.74
N VAL A 112 1.33 -0.01 -7.20
CA VAL A 112 2.15 0.81 -6.31
C VAL A 112 1.20 1.77 -5.60
N ILE A 113 1.07 1.64 -4.29
CA ILE A 113 0.15 2.47 -3.50
C ILE A 113 0.84 3.74 -3.01
N ARG A 114 2.15 3.68 -2.75
CA ARG A 114 2.97 4.82 -2.33
C ARG A 114 4.45 4.56 -2.62
N THR A 115 5.20 5.65 -2.83
CA THR A 115 6.66 5.64 -2.91
C THR A 115 7.25 6.60 -1.89
N LYS A 116 8.38 6.25 -1.27
CA LYS A 116 9.05 7.07 -0.26
C LYS A 116 10.56 6.95 -0.37
N ARG A 117 11.28 7.98 0.08
CA ARG A 117 12.74 7.98 0.23
C ARG A 117 13.10 8.12 1.69
N TYR A 118 14.13 7.42 2.12
CA TYR A 118 14.64 7.45 3.49
C TYR A 118 16.09 7.92 3.51
N GLY A 119 16.39 8.85 4.42
CA GLY A 119 17.76 9.31 4.67
C GLY A 119 18.56 8.37 5.56
N ILE A 120 17.88 7.58 6.40
CA ILE A 120 18.48 6.60 7.31
C ILE A 120 17.67 5.29 7.30
N ILE A 121 18.31 4.18 7.65
CA ILE A 121 17.70 2.83 7.57
C ILE A 121 16.65 2.60 8.64
N GLU A 122 16.78 3.23 9.81
CA GLU A 122 15.85 3.08 10.94
C GLU A 122 14.43 3.52 10.54
N GLY A 123 14.31 4.68 9.88
CA GLY A 123 13.02 5.16 9.38
C GLY A 123 12.39 4.25 8.32
N LEU A 124 13.20 3.52 7.54
CA LEU A 124 12.70 2.48 6.63
C LEU A 124 12.19 1.27 7.40
N LEU A 125 12.93 0.79 8.40
CA LEU A 125 12.53 -0.39 9.18
C LEU A 125 11.19 -0.16 9.89
N ASP A 126 10.98 1.02 10.45
CA ASP A 126 9.74 1.37 11.14
C ASP A 126 8.54 1.41 10.19
N ASP A 127 8.69 2.08 9.05
CA ASP A 127 7.61 2.18 8.06
C ASP A 127 7.31 0.84 7.37
N LEU A 128 8.35 0.05 7.10
CA LEU A 128 8.21 -1.30 6.55
C LEU A 128 7.53 -2.25 7.54
N SER A 129 7.87 -2.18 8.83
CA SER A 129 7.23 -2.99 9.87
C SER A 129 5.74 -2.64 10.02
N ARG A 130 5.40 -1.35 10.00
CA ARG A 130 4.00 -0.91 10.01
C ARG A 130 3.25 -1.42 8.81
N PHE A 131 3.77 -1.17 7.60
CA PHE A 131 3.18 -1.67 6.36
C PHE A 131 2.91 -3.20 6.39
N MET A 132 3.89 -4.01 6.81
CA MET A 132 3.72 -5.47 6.85
C MET A 132 2.73 -5.95 7.92
N LYS A 133 2.58 -5.21 9.03
CA LYS A 133 1.60 -5.49 10.09
C LYS A 133 0.18 -5.09 9.67
N SER A 134 0.02 -3.89 9.11
CA SER A 134 -1.25 -3.41 8.56
C SER A 134 -1.73 -4.33 7.44
N HIS A 135 -0.78 -4.90 6.69
CA HIS A 135 -1.03 -5.92 5.67
C HIS A 135 -0.70 -7.35 6.13
N SER A 136 -0.94 -7.68 7.41
CA SER A 136 -0.61 -8.99 7.97
C SER A 136 -1.38 -10.16 7.34
N ARG A 137 -2.56 -9.91 6.76
CA ARG A 137 -3.45 -10.93 6.17
C ARG A 137 -3.16 -11.25 4.70
N ALA A 138 -2.04 -10.76 4.17
CA ALA A 138 -1.65 -11.06 2.79
C ALA A 138 -1.39 -12.55 2.64
N GLU A 139 -1.79 -13.14 1.52
CA GLU A 139 -1.37 -14.52 1.20
C GLU A 139 0.15 -14.60 1.01
N LYS A 140 0.76 -13.54 0.46
CA LYS A 140 2.21 -13.45 0.25
C LYS A 140 2.72 -12.07 0.64
N LYS A 141 3.82 -12.05 1.39
CA LYS A 141 4.54 -10.83 1.77
C LYS A 141 5.96 -10.89 1.26
N TYR A 142 6.39 -9.86 0.53
CA TYR A 142 7.74 -9.79 -0.02
C TYR A 142 8.44 -8.48 0.27
N VAL A 143 9.75 -8.58 0.48
CA VAL A 143 10.65 -7.44 0.36
C VAL A 143 11.66 -7.76 -0.72
N LEU A 144 11.66 -6.96 -1.78
CA LEU A 144 12.57 -7.08 -2.91
C LEU A 144 13.63 -5.98 -2.79
N ILE A 145 14.90 -6.35 -2.75
CA ILE A 145 16.01 -5.41 -2.54
C ILE A 145 16.92 -5.47 -3.76
N GLY A 146 17.11 -4.32 -4.42
CA GLY A 146 18.05 -4.14 -5.51
C GLY A 146 19.50 -4.40 -5.10
N ALA A 147 20.28 -5.09 -5.94
CA ALA A 147 21.68 -5.45 -5.67
C ALA A 147 22.65 -4.97 -6.76
N THR A 148 22.32 -3.87 -7.45
CA THR A 148 22.97 -3.35 -8.67
C THR A 148 24.49 -3.27 -8.59
N SER A 149 25.02 -2.42 -7.70
CA SER A 149 26.43 -1.98 -7.74
C SER A 149 27.13 -2.08 -6.39
N ASN A 150 26.40 -2.41 -5.32
CA ASN A 150 26.97 -2.69 -4.00
C ASN A 150 26.23 -3.85 -3.32
N PRO A 151 26.53 -5.11 -3.70
CA PRO A 151 25.87 -6.29 -3.14
C PRO A 151 26.02 -6.40 -1.62
N GLU A 152 27.11 -5.89 -1.06
CA GLU A 152 27.40 -5.98 0.38
C GLU A 152 26.54 -5.02 1.19
N ASN A 153 26.29 -3.81 0.68
CA ASN A 153 25.31 -2.91 1.26
C ASN A 153 23.90 -3.51 1.21
N ALA A 154 23.51 -4.10 0.07
CA ALA A 154 22.21 -4.76 -0.08
C ALA A 154 22.04 -5.91 0.93
N LYS A 155 23.07 -6.73 1.16
CA LYS A 155 23.07 -7.78 2.20
C LYS A 155 22.97 -7.23 3.62
N VAL A 156 23.64 -6.13 3.94
CA VAL A 156 23.54 -5.47 5.26
C VAL A 156 22.10 -5.01 5.50
N ILE A 157 21.49 -4.34 4.52
CA ILE A 157 20.11 -3.88 4.57
C ILE A 157 19.15 -5.07 4.70
N ALA A 158 19.33 -6.12 3.91
CA ALA A 158 18.53 -7.34 4.00
C ALA A 158 18.59 -7.99 5.40
N ARG A 159 19.77 -8.05 6.04
CA ARG A 159 19.91 -8.57 7.41
C ARG A 159 19.16 -7.72 8.44
N LYS A 160 19.23 -6.39 8.32
CA LYS A 160 18.49 -5.49 9.21
C LYS A 160 16.97 -5.67 9.05
N ILE A 161 16.49 -5.75 7.80
CA ILE A 161 15.08 -5.99 7.49
C ILE A 161 14.61 -7.36 8.01
N MET A 162 15.43 -8.41 7.83
CA MET A 162 15.12 -9.75 8.33
C MET A 162 14.92 -9.78 9.84
N ARG A 163 15.74 -9.04 10.60
CA ARG A 163 15.56 -8.92 12.05
C ARG A 163 14.31 -8.13 12.41
N ALA A 164 14.04 -7.02 11.73
CA ALA A 164 12.88 -6.17 12.01
C ALA A 164 11.54 -6.86 11.71
N LEU A 165 11.50 -7.71 10.68
CA LEU A 165 10.29 -8.42 10.23
C LEU A 165 10.25 -9.89 10.68
N TYR A 166 11.05 -10.25 11.68
CA TYR A 166 11.09 -11.62 12.17
C TYR A 166 9.71 -12.06 12.68
N GLY A 167 9.23 -13.23 12.26
CA GLY A 167 7.91 -13.75 12.64
C GLY A 167 6.74 -13.20 11.82
N GLU A 168 6.95 -12.19 10.98
CA GLU A 168 5.89 -11.60 10.15
C GLU A 168 5.61 -12.41 8.88
N GLY A 169 6.28 -13.54 8.62
CA GLY A 169 6.04 -14.35 7.41
C GLY A 169 6.42 -13.64 6.09
N VAL A 170 7.36 -12.71 6.15
CA VAL A 170 7.83 -11.92 5.01
C VAL A 170 9.02 -12.61 4.34
N ILE A 171 8.95 -12.79 3.02
CA ILE A 171 10.04 -13.36 2.22
C ILE A 171 10.91 -12.23 1.66
N ILE A 172 12.18 -12.20 2.03
CA ILE A 172 13.14 -11.19 1.57
C ILE A 172 13.95 -11.77 0.40
N LYS A 173 14.05 -11.04 -0.71
CA LYS A 173 14.84 -11.43 -1.90
C LYS A 173 15.78 -10.31 -2.32
N LEU A 174 17.04 -10.66 -2.58
CA LEU A 174 17.98 -9.81 -3.30
C LEU A 174 17.76 -10.00 -4.81
N VAL A 175 17.74 -8.90 -5.56
CA VAL A 175 17.47 -8.89 -7.00
C VAL A 175 18.67 -8.25 -7.71
N ASP A 176 19.32 -9.00 -8.61
CA ASP A 176 20.43 -8.49 -9.41
C ASP A 176 19.91 -7.58 -10.54
N GLU A 177 20.42 -6.35 -10.57
CA GLU A 177 20.00 -5.28 -11.48
C GLU A 177 21.03 -4.98 -12.58
N SER A 178 22.11 -5.75 -12.66
CA SER A 178 23.22 -5.51 -13.61
C SER A 178 22.81 -5.49 -15.10
N ASN A 179 21.65 -6.07 -15.43
CA ASN A 179 21.08 -6.10 -16.78
C ASN A 179 19.86 -5.18 -16.98
N THR A 180 19.50 -4.36 -15.99
CA THR A 180 18.37 -3.43 -16.10
C THR A 180 18.86 -2.00 -16.20
N SER A 181 18.79 -1.41 -17.39
CA SER A 181 19.27 -0.06 -17.71
C SER A 181 18.57 1.10 -16.98
N LYS A 182 17.55 0.80 -16.16
CA LYS A 182 16.80 1.75 -15.33
C LYS A 182 16.48 1.02 -14.02
N GLY A 183 17.10 1.45 -12.91
CA GLY A 183 17.03 0.82 -11.57
C GLY A 183 15.59 0.64 -11.06
N LEU A 184 15.44 -0.14 -9.97
CA LEU A 184 14.23 -0.93 -9.73
C LEU A 184 12.89 -0.17 -9.93
N ILE A 185 12.69 1.08 -9.47
CA ILE A 185 11.57 1.97 -9.94
C ILE A 185 11.86 3.46 -9.57
N PRO A 186 11.46 4.51 -10.36
CA PRO A 186 10.09 5.10 -10.28
C PRO A 186 9.55 5.82 -11.56
N ARG A 187 8.22 6.03 -11.71
CA ARG A 187 7.66 7.38 -12.05
C ARG A 187 6.13 7.54 -12.00
N MET A 188 5.69 8.59 -11.29
CA MET A 188 4.41 9.34 -11.44
C MET A 188 4.72 10.81 -11.08
N ARG A 189 4.06 11.88 -11.56
CA ARG A 189 2.63 12.18 -11.79
C ARG A 189 2.42 12.78 -13.21
N GLY A 190 1.29 12.50 -13.87
CA GLY A 190 1.01 12.85 -15.30
C GLY A 190 1.34 11.71 -16.27
N MET A 191 1.17 10.50 -15.77
CA MET A 191 1.81 9.30 -16.25
C MET A 191 1.06 8.93 -17.57
N SER A 192 1.81 8.62 -18.63
CA SER A 192 1.30 8.34 -19.99
C SER A 192 2.10 7.20 -20.61
N LYS A 193 1.58 6.50 -21.65
CA LYS A 193 2.07 5.40 -22.56
C LYS A 193 3.47 4.82 -22.34
N ASP A 194 3.92 4.87 -21.10
CA ASP A 194 5.23 4.77 -20.45
C ASP A 194 5.10 4.76 -18.89
N GLU A 195 3.90 5.00 -18.31
CA GLU A 195 3.31 4.50 -17.01
C GLU A 195 3.56 3.04 -16.65
N TYR A 196 4.30 2.46 -17.54
CA TYR A 196 3.84 1.69 -18.65
C TYR A 196 5.08 1.00 -19.09
N SER A 197 4.84 -0.09 -19.78
CA SER A 197 5.75 -1.16 -19.68
C SER A 197 6.07 -1.39 -18.20
N ALA A 198 5.21 -1.32 -17.17
CA ALA A 198 3.83 -0.83 -16.80
C ALA A 198 3.56 -1.45 -15.45
N LEU A 199 4.49 -1.14 -14.55
CA LEU A 199 4.83 -2.10 -13.55
C LEU A 199 5.28 -3.46 -14.19
N ILE A 200 5.21 -3.70 -15.53
CA ILE A 200 5.71 -4.81 -16.38
C ILE A 200 7.13 -5.18 -16.04
N LEU A 201 7.29 -6.47 -15.86
CA LEU A 201 8.04 -7.00 -14.71
C LEU A 201 7.32 -6.87 -13.36
N SER A 202 6.00 -6.80 -13.29
CA SER A 202 5.27 -6.64 -12.01
C SER A 202 5.30 -7.85 -11.08
N LEU A 203 5.19 -9.11 -11.50
CA LEU A 203 5.22 -9.74 -12.82
C LEU A 203 6.62 -9.78 -13.43
N ARG A 204 6.73 -10.28 -14.66
CA ARG A 204 7.89 -11.05 -15.15
C ARG A 204 8.84 -11.51 -14.03
N ASN A 205 8.23 -12.16 -13.04
CA ASN A 205 8.83 -13.20 -12.27
C ASN A 205 8.98 -12.99 -10.74
N ILE A 206 7.91 -12.58 -10.02
CA ILE A 206 7.50 -13.42 -8.87
C ILE A 206 7.69 -14.92 -9.28
N LEU A 207 7.35 -15.21 -10.55
CA LEU A 207 7.67 -16.30 -11.49
C LEU A 207 9.14 -16.74 -11.77
N LYS A 208 10.00 -16.92 -10.78
CA LYS A 208 10.67 -18.25 -10.76
C LYS A 208 10.33 -18.91 -9.44
N LEU A 209 9.04 -19.11 -9.25
CA LEU A 209 8.47 -20.18 -8.43
C LEU A 209 8.81 -21.51 -9.13
N ARG A 210 9.97 -22.07 -8.80
CA ARG A 210 10.09 -23.46 -8.35
C ARG A 210 10.70 -23.41 -6.97
#